data_AF-A0A955YNE6-F1
#
_entry.id   AF-A0A955YNE6-F1
#
_cell.length_a   1.000
_cell.length_b   1.000
_cell.length_c   1.000
_cell.angle_alpha   90.00
_cell.angle_beta   90.00
_cell.angle_gamma   90.00
#
_symmetry.space_group_name_H-M   'P 1'
#
loop_
_entity.id
_entity.type
_entity.pdbx_description
1 polymer ?
#
loop_
_entity_poly.entity_id
_entity_poly.type
_entity_poly.pdbx_seq_one_letter_code
_entity_poly.pdbx_strand_id
1 'polypeptide(L)'
;DASTMPGGYSFETIKQTIGERVPLVPPFRRRLVEVPFNLHHPVWIEEPDFDLDAHVHRVVCPAPGGRRELARLAGQIASTPIDRTRPLWEAWVIEGLKHDRFGFIAKVHHATIDGSGGAELMTALFDLDPSGREFEVEPVAVEHVPSDLELLSYAALSKAKRLGDAAGLIGRTAQSVTNVVTGIRNPERRHGAVPLTAPRTP
;
A
#
# COMPACT_ATOMS: atom_id res chain seq x y z
N ASP A 1 -15.07 20.41 12.13
CA ASP A 1 -15.21 21.80 12.63
C ASP A 1 -14.57 21.82 14.01
N ALA A 2 -13.73 22.81 14.32
CA ALA A 2 -13.08 22.90 15.63
C ALA A 2 -14.08 23.17 16.75
N SER A 3 -15.23 23.79 16.44
CA SER A 3 -16.26 24.17 17.41
C SER A 3 -16.89 22.98 18.15
N THR A 4 -16.86 21.78 17.56
CA THR A 4 -17.44 20.55 18.11
C THR A 4 -16.40 19.62 18.73
N MET A 5 -15.12 20.01 18.75
CA MET A 5 -14.05 19.21 19.34
C MET A 5 -14.06 19.39 20.87
N PRO A 6 -14.20 18.31 21.67
CA PRO A 6 -14.07 18.39 23.12
C PRO A 6 -12.70 18.97 23.50
N GLY A 7 -12.67 20.04 24.30
CA GLY A 7 -11.43 20.72 24.69
C GLY A 7 -10.85 21.68 23.63
N GLY A 8 -11.52 21.84 22.49
CA GLY A 8 -11.08 22.71 21.39
C GLY A 8 -10.04 22.06 20.46
N TYR A 9 -9.59 22.83 19.47
CA TYR A 9 -8.57 22.37 18.52
C TYR A 9 -7.16 22.44 19.12
N SER A 10 -6.40 21.37 18.95
CA SER A 10 -4.95 21.33 19.17
C SER A 10 -4.30 20.38 18.17
N PHE A 11 -3.17 20.79 17.60
CA PHE A 11 -2.37 19.93 16.73
C PHE A 11 -1.93 18.64 17.44
N GLU A 12 -1.49 18.75 18.69
CA GLU A 12 -1.02 17.59 19.47
C GLU A 12 -2.15 16.58 19.70
N THR A 13 -3.38 17.04 19.93
CA THR A 13 -4.54 16.16 20.06
C THR A 13 -4.81 15.40 18.76
N ILE A 14 -4.79 16.08 17.61
CA ILE A 14 -4.98 15.42 16.31
C ILE A 14 -3.85 14.42 16.04
N LYS A 15 -2.60 14.81 16.31
CA LYS A 15 -1.44 13.95 16.12
C LYS A 15 -1.50 12.72 17.01
N GLN A 16 -1.83 12.87 18.29
CA GLN A 16 -2.03 11.75 19.21
C GLN A 16 -3.11 10.80 18.69
N THR A 17 -4.26 11.33 18.28
CA THR A 17 -5.36 10.57 17.72
C THR A 17 -4.96 9.79 16.45
N ILE A 18 -4.13 10.37 15.58
CA ILE A 18 -3.56 9.65 14.43
C ILE A 18 -2.65 8.52 14.92
N GLY A 19 -1.74 8.81 15.86
CA GLY A 19 -0.80 7.84 16.42
C GLY A 19 -1.47 6.61 17.02
N GLU A 20 -2.59 6.79 17.74
CA GLU A 20 -3.40 5.71 18.30
C GLU A 20 -4.03 4.82 17.22
N ARG A 21 -4.31 5.37 16.04
CA ARG A 21 -4.99 4.67 14.93
C ARG A 21 -4.04 4.08 13.89
N VAL A 22 -2.79 4.54 13.82
CA VAL A 22 -1.78 4.00 12.90
C VAL A 22 -1.67 2.46 13.00
N PRO A 23 -1.63 1.83 14.19
CA PRO A 23 -1.58 0.38 14.31
C PRO A 23 -2.80 -0.36 13.73
N LEU A 24 -3.96 0.31 13.60
CA LEU A 24 -5.16 -0.26 12.99
C LEU A 24 -5.05 -0.37 11.47
N VAL A 25 -4.03 0.25 10.87
CA VAL A 25 -3.76 0.24 9.44
C VAL A 25 -2.36 -0.31 9.22
N PRO A 26 -2.16 -1.64 9.20
CA PRO A 26 -0.83 -2.25 9.12
C PRO A 26 0.09 -1.68 8.00
N PRO A 27 -0.41 -1.34 6.79
CA PRO A 27 0.42 -0.70 5.77
C PRO A 27 1.06 0.63 6.19
N PHE A 28 0.51 1.35 7.18
CA PHE A 28 1.03 2.64 7.64
C PHE A 28 2.28 2.52 8.50
N ARG A 29 2.62 1.32 8.94
CA ARG A 29 3.88 1.06 9.65
C ARG A 29 4.88 0.32 8.79
N ARG A 30 4.55 0.03 7.53
CA ARG A 30 5.43 -0.68 6.61
C ARG A 30 6.09 0.25 5.62
N ARG A 31 7.37 0.01 5.35
CA ARG A 31 8.13 0.72 4.30
C ARG A 31 8.68 -0.24 3.25
N LEU A 32 9.03 0.32 2.10
CA LEU A 32 9.71 -0.42 1.04
C LEU A 32 11.22 -0.44 1.29
N VAL A 33 11.81 -1.62 1.19
CA VAL A 33 13.26 -1.82 1.13
C VAL A 33 13.62 -2.22 -0.30
N GLU A 34 14.46 -1.42 -0.94
CA GLU A 34 14.95 -1.73 -2.28
C GLU A 34 16.00 -2.84 -2.23
N VAL A 35 15.90 -3.79 -3.15
CA VAL A 35 16.90 -4.83 -3.30
C VAL A 35 18.11 -4.23 -4.04
N PRO A 36 19.36 -4.40 -3.55
CA PRO A 36 20.52 -3.80 -4.17
C PRO A 36 20.61 -4.06 -5.68
N PHE A 37 21.01 -3.02 -6.42
CA PHE A 37 21.10 -3.03 -7.89
C PHE A 37 19.78 -3.34 -8.62
N ASN A 38 18.63 -3.19 -7.95
CA ASN A 38 17.30 -3.53 -8.50
C ASN A 38 17.21 -4.97 -9.01
N LEU A 39 17.92 -5.90 -8.36
CA LEU A 39 17.98 -7.30 -8.81
C LEU A 39 16.66 -8.05 -8.61
N HIS A 40 15.78 -7.54 -7.75
CA HIS A 40 14.44 -8.05 -7.49
C HIS A 40 13.49 -6.90 -7.15
N HIS A 41 12.17 -7.17 -7.10
CA HIS A 41 11.19 -6.22 -6.60
C HIS A 41 11.49 -5.83 -5.15
N PRO A 42 11.21 -4.57 -4.76
CA PRO A 42 11.28 -4.12 -3.37
C PRO A 42 10.43 -5.01 -2.46
N VAL A 43 10.86 -5.14 -1.22
CA VAL A 43 10.14 -5.89 -0.19
C VAL A 43 9.54 -4.94 0.83
N TRP A 44 8.36 -5.27 1.33
CA TRP A 44 7.76 -4.54 2.45
C TRP A 44 8.29 -5.12 3.75
N ILE A 45 8.62 -4.24 4.69
CA ILE A 45 8.98 -4.60 6.06
C ILE A 45 8.24 -3.70 7.04
N GLU A 46 7.97 -4.20 8.23
CA GLU A 46 7.59 -3.37 9.37
C GLU A 46 8.73 -2.40 9.74
N GLU A 47 8.40 -1.14 10.00
CA GLU A 47 9.35 -0.12 10.45
C GLU A 47 9.62 -0.28 11.95
N PRO A 48 10.83 -0.69 12.37
CA PRO A 48 11.15 -0.88 13.78
C PRO A 48 11.12 0.44 14.56
N ASP A 49 11.60 1.53 13.95
CA ASP A 49 11.75 2.83 14.58
C ASP A 49 10.72 3.82 14.04
N PHE A 50 9.43 3.41 14.11
CA PHE A 50 8.34 4.23 13.59
C PHE A 50 8.24 5.58 14.33
N ASP A 51 8.57 6.65 13.61
CA ASP A 51 8.51 8.03 14.10
C ASP A 51 7.27 8.74 13.55
N LEU A 52 6.31 9.07 14.40
CA LEU A 52 5.08 9.76 13.96
C LEU A 52 5.36 11.20 13.47
N ASP A 53 6.42 11.84 13.96
CA ASP A 53 6.77 13.23 13.63
C ASP A 53 7.28 13.35 12.20
N ALA A 54 7.79 12.24 11.66
CA ALA A 54 8.16 12.09 10.26
C ALA A 54 6.96 12.10 9.31
N HIS A 55 5.76 11.81 9.79
CA HIS A 55 4.56 11.61 8.96
C HIS A 55 3.48 12.67 9.21
N VAL A 56 3.39 13.23 10.43
CA VAL A 56 2.35 14.20 10.78
C VAL A 56 2.94 15.60 10.87
N HIS A 57 2.58 16.44 9.90
CA HIS A 57 3.11 17.77 9.74
C HIS A 57 2.09 18.84 10.12
N ARG A 58 2.58 19.88 10.80
CA ARG A 58 1.83 21.11 11.07
C ARG A 58 2.26 22.20 10.09
N VAL A 59 1.31 22.79 9.36
CA VAL A 59 1.58 23.90 8.44
C VAL A 59 0.56 25.01 8.59
N VAL A 60 0.94 26.23 8.25
CA VAL A 60 0.05 27.39 8.29
C VAL A 60 -0.26 27.84 6.87
N CYS A 61 -1.55 27.93 6.55
CA CYS A 61 -2.01 28.50 5.29
C CYS A 61 -1.66 30.00 5.24
N PRO A 62 -0.99 30.48 4.18
CA PRO A 62 -0.67 31.89 4.05
C PRO A 62 -1.92 32.78 4.11
N ALA A 63 -1.80 33.94 4.77
CA ALA A 63 -2.86 34.95 4.76
C ALA A 63 -3.22 35.31 3.30
N PRO A 64 -4.52 35.47 2.98
CA PRO A 64 -5.66 35.59 3.89
C PRO A 64 -6.34 34.25 4.27
N GLY A 65 -5.70 33.09 4.06
CA GLY A 65 -6.25 31.79 4.49
C GLY A 65 -7.50 31.34 3.71
N GLY A 66 -7.68 31.86 2.50
CA GLY A 66 -8.83 31.58 1.65
C GLY A 66 -8.70 30.27 0.87
N ARG A 67 -9.74 29.97 0.06
CA ARG A 67 -9.76 28.78 -0.80
C ARG A 67 -8.60 28.72 -1.78
N ARG A 68 -8.16 29.88 -2.29
CA ARG A 68 -7.06 29.97 -3.26
C ARG A 68 -5.72 29.62 -2.61
N GLU A 69 -5.47 30.15 -1.41
CA GLU A 69 -4.25 29.89 -0.65
C GLU A 69 -4.19 28.43 -0.22
N LEU A 70 -5.32 27.87 0.26
CA LEU A 70 -5.44 26.44 0.58
C LEU A 70 -5.21 25.56 -0.65
N ALA A 71 -5.81 25.88 -1.81
CA ALA A 71 -5.61 25.11 -3.03
C ALA A 71 -4.15 25.12 -3.50
N ARG A 72 -3.45 26.25 -3.34
CA ARG A 72 -2.02 26.36 -3.67
C ARG A 72 -1.17 25.48 -2.74
N LEU A 73 -1.44 25.53 -1.44
CA LEU A 73 -0.75 24.70 -0.44
C LEU A 73 -1.00 23.22 -0.70
N ALA A 74 -2.26 22.84 -0.95
CA ALA A 74 -2.63 21.47 -1.31
C ALA A 74 -1.90 21.00 -2.58
N GLY A 75 -1.76 21.88 -3.59
CA GLY A 75 -0.98 21.60 -4.79
C GLY A 75 0.50 21.35 -4.48
N GLN A 76 1.12 22.16 -3.63
CA GLN A 76 2.52 21.98 -3.21
C GLN A 76 2.73 20.65 -2.48
N ILE A 77 1.85 20.33 -1.52
CA ILE A 77 1.87 19.05 -0.79
C ILE A 77 1.70 17.88 -1.78
N ALA A 78 0.73 17.96 -2.69
CA ALA A 78 0.48 16.92 -3.67
C ALA A 78 1.68 16.70 -4.62
N SER A 79 2.35 17.78 -5.05
CA SER A 79 3.49 17.73 -5.98
C SER A 79 4.81 17.28 -5.37
N THR A 80 4.97 17.32 -4.05
CA THR A 80 6.23 16.93 -3.37
C THR A 80 6.29 15.41 -3.20
N PRO A 81 7.26 14.66 -3.78
CA PRO A 81 7.30 13.21 -3.61
C PRO A 81 7.41 12.79 -2.14
N ILE A 82 6.71 11.71 -1.77
CA ILE A 82 6.83 11.11 -0.43
C ILE A 82 8.23 10.49 -0.30
N ASP A 83 8.87 10.65 0.85
CA ASP A 83 10.13 9.99 1.18
C ASP A 83 9.93 8.46 1.25
N ARG A 84 10.60 7.74 0.33
CA ARG A 84 10.48 6.29 0.20
C ARG A 84 11.30 5.49 1.21
N THR A 85 12.10 6.17 2.04
CA THR A 85 12.86 5.52 3.12
C THR A 85 12.01 5.22 4.35
N ARG A 86 10.75 5.66 4.36
CA ARG A 86 9.79 5.56 5.47
C ARG A 86 8.46 4.97 4.98
N PRO A 87 7.52 4.63 5.88
CA PRO A 87 6.17 4.26 5.47
C PRO A 87 5.54 5.29 4.53
N LEU A 88 4.91 4.84 3.45
CA LEU A 88 4.61 5.72 2.30
C LEU A 88 3.30 6.50 2.46
N TRP A 89 3.22 7.31 3.51
CA TRP A 89 2.10 8.21 3.78
C TRP A 89 2.54 9.44 4.58
N GLU A 90 1.76 10.50 4.46
CA GLU A 90 1.92 11.75 5.20
C GLU A 90 0.54 12.33 5.56
N ALA A 91 0.44 13.00 6.69
CA ALA A 91 -0.74 13.74 7.13
C ALA A 91 -0.36 15.19 7.45
N TRP A 92 -1.14 16.12 6.95
CA TRP A 92 -0.87 17.56 7.05
C TRP A 92 -2.04 18.25 7.73
N VAL A 93 -1.80 18.83 8.90
CA VAL A 93 -2.76 19.69 9.60
C VAL A 93 -2.48 21.14 9.22
N ILE A 94 -3.47 21.80 8.64
CA ILE A 94 -3.36 23.13 8.04
C ILE A 94 -4.09 24.15 8.91
N GLU A 95 -3.35 25.05 9.54
CA GLU A 95 -3.89 26.14 10.36
C GLU A 95 -4.02 27.44 9.56
N GLY A 96 -4.63 28.47 10.16
CA GLY A 96 -4.71 29.82 9.57
C GLY A 96 -5.73 29.96 8.44
N LEU A 97 -6.73 29.07 8.35
CA LEU A 97 -7.82 29.23 7.39
C LEU A 97 -8.87 30.23 7.89
N LYS A 98 -9.59 30.85 6.95
CA LYS A 98 -10.70 31.74 7.28
C LYS A 98 -11.79 31.07 8.11
N HIS A 99 -12.39 31.87 8.98
CA HIS A 99 -13.49 31.51 9.89
C HIS A 99 -13.07 30.52 10.98
N ASP A 100 -11.85 30.67 11.50
CA ASP A 100 -11.31 29.84 12.59
C ASP A 100 -11.37 28.33 12.29
N ARG A 101 -11.02 27.99 11.05
CA ARG A 101 -11.00 26.61 10.56
C ARG A 101 -9.57 26.11 10.44
N PHE A 102 -9.45 24.79 10.52
CA PHE A 102 -8.26 24.07 10.11
C PHE A 102 -8.60 23.13 8.95
N GLY A 103 -7.58 22.70 8.22
CA GLY A 103 -7.65 21.72 7.16
C GLY A 103 -6.87 20.46 7.53
N PHE A 104 -7.22 19.36 6.88
CA PHE A 104 -6.50 18.10 6.99
C PHE A 104 -6.27 17.56 5.57
N ILE A 105 -5.03 17.19 5.26
CA ILE A 105 -4.69 16.51 4.00
C ILE A 105 -3.95 15.23 4.36
N ALA A 106 -4.51 14.09 3.97
CA ALA A 106 -3.80 12.82 3.96
C ALA A 106 -3.27 12.56 2.55
N LYS A 107 -2.01 12.19 2.46
CA LYS A 107 -1.35 11.81 1.21
C LYS A 107 -0.79 10.41 1.38
N VAL A 108 -1.19 9.49 0.51
CA VAL A 108 -0.76 8.09 0.60
C VAL A 108 -0.28 7.64 -0.77
N HIS A 109 0.84 6.92 -0.81
CA HIS A 109 1.33 6.33 -2.04
C HIS A 109 0.43 5.15 -2.46
N HIS A 110 0.12 5.05 -3.76
CA HIS A 110 -0.83 4.04 -4.26
C HIS A 110 -0.37 2.59 -3.97
N ALA A 111 0.93 2.34 -3.86
CA ALA A 111 1.45 1.02 -3.48
C ALA A 111 1.03 0.57 -2.06
N THR A 112 0.66 1.51 -1.19
CA THR A 112 0.19 1.26 0.19
C THR A 112 -1.29 0.91 0.25
N ILE A 113 -2.05 1.24 -0.81
CA ILE A 113 -3.50 1.07 -0.90
C ILE A 113 -3.82 0.42 -2.24
N ASP A 114 -3.78 -0.92 -2.31
CA ASP A 114 -4.28 -1.65 -3.47
C ASP A 114 -5.79 -1.92 -3.33
N GLY A 115 -6.58 -1.36 -4.26
CA GLY A 115 -8.01 -1.67 -4.45
C GLY A 115 -8.96 -1.17 -3.36
N SER A 116 -9.08 -1.90 -2.24
CA SER A 116 -10.12 -1.71 -1.19
C SER A 116 -9.65 -0.90 0.03
N GLY A 117 -8.35 -0.72 0.21
CA GLY A 117 -7.79 -0.12 1.44
C GLY A 117 -8.10 1.36 1.68
N GLY A 118 -8.59 2.11 0.67
CA GLY A 118 -8.83 3.55 0.81
C GLY A 118 -10.05 3.88 1.67
N ALA A 119 -11.11 3.07 1.58
CA ALA A 119 -12.30 3.20 2.42
C ALA A 119 -12.04 2.68 3.84
N GLU A 120 -11.24 1.61 3.96
CA GLU A 120 -10.77 1.09 5.25
C GLU A 120 -9.90 2.11 5.97
N LEU A 121 -9.04 2.83 5.25
CA LEU A 121 -8.26 3.95 5.80
C LEU A 121 -9.13 5.05 6.38
N MET A 122 -10.17 5.47 5.66
CA MET A 122 -11.10 6.50 6.16
C MET A 122 -11.88 6.00 7.39
N THR A 123 -12.27 4.73 7.41
CA THR A 123 -12.96 4.11 8.55
C THR A 123 -12.02 3.95 9.76
N ALA A 124 -10.74 3.71 9.51
CA ALA A 124 -9.74 3.58 10.56
C ALA A 124 -9.40 4.93 11.19
N LEU A 125 -9.30 5.99 10.38
CA LEU A 125 -8.86 7.32 10.83
C LEU A 125 -9.97 8.20 11.42
N PHE A 126 -11.22 8.03 11.00
CA PHE A 126 -12.33 8.89 11.37
C PHE A 126 -13.42 8.13 12.11
N ASP A 127 -13.92 8.73 13.19
CA ASP A 127 -15.09 8.26 13.92
C ASP A 127 -16.31 9.11 13.56
N LEU A 128 -17.50 8.50 13.65
CA LEU A 128 -18.77 9.19 13.44
C LEU A 128 -19.18 10.06 14.63
N ASP A 129 -18.64 9.78 15.82
CA ASP A 129 -18.92 10.50 17.06
C ASP A 129 -17.67 11.27 17.56
N PRO A 130 -17.81 12.53 18.00
CA PRO A 130 -16.72 13.31 18.59
C PRO A 130 -16.08 12.70 19.85
N SER A 131 -16.78 11.82 20.57
CA SER A 131 -16.21 11.08 21.71
C SER A 131 -15.19 10.03 21.31
N GLY A 132 -15.09 9.73 20.01
CA GLY A 132 -14.28 8.65 19.48
C GLY A 132 -14.89 7.27 19.73
N ARG A 133 -14.19 6.22 19.28
CA ARG A 133 -14.51 4.82 19.57
C ARG A 133 -13.37 4.14 20.31
N GLU A 134 -13.69 3.18 21.15
CA GLU A 134 -12.71 2.24 21.69
C GLU A 134 -12.35 1.20 20.62
N PHE A 135 -11.07 0.81 20.58
CA PHE A 135 -10.57 -0.23 19.70
C PHE A 135 -9.44 -0.99 20.38
N GLU A 136 -9.38 -2.30 20.13
CA GLU A 136 -8.27 -3.13 20.56
C GLU A 136 -7.17 -3.08 19.49
N VAL A 137 -5.94 -2.84 19.92
CA VAL A 137 -4.76 -2.85 19.07
C VAL A 137 -4.01 -4.15 19.34
N GLU A 138 -3.87 -5.00 18.33
CA GLU A 138 -2.97 -6.14 18.43
C GLU A 138 -1.52 -5.64 18.49
N PRO A 139 -0.67 -6.25 19.34
CA PRO A 139 0.75 -5.92 19.39
C PRO A 139 1.38 -6.12 18.02
N VAL A 140 1.98 -5.06 17.49
CA VAL A 140 2.71 -5.11 16.24
C VAL A 140 3.94 -6.00 16.41
N ALA A 141 4.07 -7.05 15.58
CA ALA A 141 5.23 -7.92 15.59
C ALA A 141 6.46 -7.17 15.07
N VAL A 142 7.57 -7.25 15.81
CA VAL A 142 8.86 -6.73 15.33
C VAL A 142 9.37 -7.64 14.23
N GLU A 143 9.42 -7.14 13.00
CA GLU A 143 10.01 -7.85 11.87
C GLU A 143 11.53 -7.58 11.81
N HIS A 144 12.30 -8.56 11.36
CA HIS A 144 13.73 -8.40 11.09
C HIS A 144 13.93 -7.55 9.84
N VAL A 145 14.74 -6.50 9.93
CA VAL A 145 15.15 -5.69 8.77
C VAL A 145 16.23 -6.47 7.99
N PRO A 146 15.97 -6.92 6.76
CA PRO A 146 16.93 -7.69 6.00
C PRO A 146 18.17 -6.86 5.66
N SER A 147 19.34 -7.47 5.79
CA SER A 147 20.60 -6.92 5.31
C SER A 147 20.73 -7.02 3.79
N ASP A 148 21.62 -6.21 3.19
CA ASP A 148 21.89 -6.24 1.75
C ASP A 148 22.28 -7.63 1.23
N LEU A 149 23.08 -8.38 2.01
CA LEU A 149 23.48 -9.74 1.65
C LEU A 149 22.30 -10.71 1.65
N GLU A 150 21.38 -10.58 2.62
CA GLU A 150 20.15 -11.37 2.66
C GLU A 150 19.28 -11.08 1.44
N LEU A 151 19.08 -9.80 1.10
CA LEU A 151 18.30 -9.39 -0.08
C LEU A 151 18.92 -9.87 -1.40
N LEU A 152 20.25 -9.78 -1.52
CA LEU A 152 20.98 -10.30 -2.68
C LEU A 152 20.86 -11.82 -2.80
N SER A 153 20.98 -12.55 -1.69
CA SER A 153 20.83 -14.01 -1.68
C SER A 153 19.40 -14.42 -2.05
N TYR A 154 18.40 -13.71 -1.53
CA TYR A 154 17.00 -13.88 -1.87
C TYR A 154 16.75 -13.63 -3.37
N ALA A 155 17.33 -12.56 -3.93
CA ALA A 155 17.24 -12.26 -5.36
C ALA A 155 17.89 -13.34 -6.24
N ALA A 156 19.04 -13.88 -5.84
CA ALA A 156 19.73 -14.93 -6.58
C ALA A 156 18.95 -16.26 -6.55
N LEU A 157 18.49 -16.69 -5.37
CA LEU A 157 17.73 -17.93 -5.19
C LEU A 157 16.38 -17.89 -5.92
N SER A 158 15.67 -16.75 -5.86
CA SER A 158 14.40 -16.59 -6.55
C SER A 158 14.53 -16.66 -8.08
N LYS A 159 15.59 -16.07 -8.66
CA LYS A 159 15.90 -16.21 -10.10
C LYS A 159 16.26 -17.66 -10.47
N ALA A 160 17.07 -18.34 -9.66
CA ALA A 160 17.45 -19.73 -9.92
C ALA A 160 16.23 -20.66 -9.91
N LYS A 161 15.31 -20.48 -8.95
CA LYS A 161 14.05 -21.23 -8.88
C LYS A 161 13.18 -21.02 -10.12
N ARG A 162 13.04 -19.76 -10.58
CA ARG A 162 12.27 -19.45 -11.80
C ARG A 162 12.82 -20.13 -13.05
N LEU A 163 14.15 -20.25 -13.18
CA LEU A 163 14.77 -20.99 -14.29
C LEU A 163 14.46 -22.49 -14.23
N GLY A 164 14.49 -23.08 -13.02
CA GLY A 164 14.08 -24.47 -12.82
C GLY A 164 12.60 -24.70 -13.17
N ASP A 165 11.72 -23.81 -12.72
CA ASP A 165 10.28 -23.89 -13.03
C ASP A 165 10.02 -23.79 -14.54
N ALA A 166 10.73 -22.90 -15.24
CA ALA A 166 10.65 -22.76 -16.69
C ALA A 166 11.10 -24.04 -17.43
N ALA A 167 12.19 -24.67 -17.01
CA ALA A 167 12.63 -25.95 -17.58
C ALA A 167 11.57 -27.06 -17.39
N GLY A 168 10.97 -27.13 -16.19
CA GLY A 168 9.87 -28.05 -15.91
C GLY A 168 8.61 -27.78 -16.75
N LEU A 169 8.33 -26.52 -17.09
CA LEU A 169 7.22 -26.13 -17.98
C LEU A 169 7.48 -26.53 -19.43
N ILE A 170 8.72 -26.38 -19.92
CA ILE A 170 9.12 -26.85 -21.27
C ILE A 170 8.92 -28.37 -21.37
N GLY A 171 9.38 -29.12 -20.37
CA GLY A 171 9.20 -30.58 -20.32
C GLY A 171 7.72 -30.98 -20.32
N ARG A 172 6.89 -30.35 -19.48
CA ARG A 172 5.43 -30.61 -19.43
C ARG A 172 4.75 -30.27 -20.75
N THR A 173 5.12 -29.17 -21.40
CA THR A 173 4.58 -28.77 -22.70
C THR A 173 4.95 -29.77 -23.78
N ALA A 174 6.21 -30.21 -23.84
CA ALA A 174 6.67 -31.22 -24.80
C ALA A 174 5.94 -32.56 -24.61
N GLN A 175 5.70 -32.96 -23.36
CA GLN A 175 4.96 -34.19 -23.05
C GLN A 175 3.48 -34.07 -23.44
N SER A 176 2.84 -32.92 -23.21
CA SER A 176 1.46 -32.65 -23.65
C SER A 176 1.33 -32.69 -25.18
N VAL A 177 2.27 -32.08 -25.93
CA VAL A 177 2.28 -32.17 -27.40
C VAL A 177 2.44 -33.61 -27.86
N THR A 178 3.35 -34.37 -27.23
CA THR A 178 3.57 -35.78 -27.57
C THR A 178 2.31 -36.62 -27.31
N ASN A 179 1.62 -36.42 -26.19
CA ASN A 179 0.37 -37.09 -25.85
C ASN A 179 -0.77 -36.78 -26.82
N VAL A 180 -0.85 -35.54 -27.33
CA VAL A 180 -1.82 -35.15 -28.36
C VAL A 180 -1.49 -35.83 -29.70
N VAL A 181 -0.24 -35.78 -30.15
CA VAL A 181 0.19 -36.38 -31.43
C VAL A 181 0.01 -37.91 -31.42
N THR A 182 0.40 -38.57 -30.33
CA THR A 182 0.20 -40.01 -30.16
C THR A 182 -1.26 -40.38 -30.00
N GLY A 183 -2.07 -39.52 -29.37
CA GLY A 183 -3.52 -39.68 -29.27
C GLY A 183 -4.23 -39.61 -30.64
N ILE A 184 -3.86 -38.63 -31.47
CA ILE A 184 -4.40 -38.44 -32.83
C ILE A 184 -4.02 -39.60 -33.76
N ARG A 185 -2.82 -40.19 -33.57
CA ARG A 185 -2.34 -41.32 -34.37
C ARG A 185 -2.92 -42.68 -33.97
N ASN A 186 -3.72 -42.76 -32.89
CA ASN A 186 -4.26 -44.03 -32.41
C ASN A 186 -5.76 -44.16 -32.78
N PRO A 187 -6.11 -44.95 -33.81
CA PRO A 187 -7.46 -45.00 -34.40
C PRO A 187 -8.53 -45.63 -33.48
N GLU A 188 -8.15 -46.29 -32.39
CA GLU A 188 -9.04 -46.94 -31.42
C GLU A 188 -9.51 -46.02 -30.28
N ARG A 189 -8.88 -44.85 -30.08
CA ARG A 189 -9.26 -43.91 -29.00
C ARG A 189 -10.33 -42.92 -29.50
N ARG A 190 -11.56 -43.03 -28.98
CA ARG A 190 -12.59 -41.99 -29.15
C ARG A 190 -12.11 -40.68 -28.53
N HIS A 191 -12.02 -39.64 -29.35
CA HIS A 191 -11.62 -38.31 -28.92
C HIS A 191 -12.82 -37.65 -28.20
N GLY A 192 -12.61 -37.11 -27.00
CA GLY A 192 -13.52 -36.10 -26.44
C GLY A 192 -13.50 -34.85 -27.32
N ALA A 193 -14.50 -33.97 -27.16
CA ALA A 193 -14.66 -32.76 -27.99
C ALA A 193 -13.33 -32.00 -28.16
N VAL A 194 -12.96 -31.77 -29.42
CA VAL A 194 -11.71 -31.08 -29.77
C VAL A 194 -11.83 -29.62 -29.34
N PRO A 195 -10.78 -29.00 -28.76
CA PRO A 195 -10.83 -27.57 -28.47
C PRO A 195 -11.13 -26.79 -29.75
N LEU A 196 -12.02 -25.79 -29.66
CA LEU A 196 -12.45 -24.90 -30.77
C LEU A 196 -13.44 -25.49 -31.80
N THR A 197 -14.04 -26.65 -31.56
CA THR A 197 -15.24 -27.08 -32.30
C THR A 197 -16.51 -26.70 -31.54
N ALA A 198 -16.85 -25.41 -31.50
CA ALA A 198 -18.20 -25.00 -31.09
C ALA A 198 -19.19 -25.30 -32.23
N PRO A 199 -20.36 -25.92 -31.96
CA PRO A 199 -21.40 -26.02 -32.96
C PRO A 199 -21.85 -24.62 -33.38
N ARG A 200 -22.13 -24.40 -34.67
CA ARG A 200 -22.72 -23.14 -35.12
C ARG A 200 -24.11 -23.02 -34.49
N THR A 201 -24.33 -21.95 -33.75
CA THR A 201 -25.63 -21.63 -33.16
C THR A 201 -26.68 -21.46 -34.28
N PRO A 202 -27.95 -21.86 -34.06
CA PRO A 202 -29.01 -21.76 -35.06
C PRO A 202 -29.32 -20.33 -35.46
#